data_AF-A0AA97G3Q2-F1
#
_entry.id   AF-A0AA97G3Q2-F1
#
_cell.length_a   1.000
_cell.length_b   1.000
_cell.length_c   1.000
_cell.angle_alpha   90.00
_cell.angle_beta   90.00
_cell.angle_gamma   90.00
#
_symmetry.space_group_name_H-M   'P 1'
#
loop_
_entity.id
_entity.type
_entity.pdbx_description
1 polymer ?
#
loop_
_entity_poly.entity_id
_entity_poly.type
_entity_poly.pdbx_seq_one_letter_code
_entity_poly.pdbx_strand_id
1 'polypeptide(L)' 'MKTSKGVIQGYCSVAGVDGKHQVIIHGEAYGSGAERPTLIPMVQAIDAHCEWLKVSLA' A
#
# COMPACT_ATOMS: atom_id res chain seq x y z
N MET A 1 14.74 -12.97 -1.15
CA MET A 1 16.03 -13.24 -0.49
C MET A 1 16.59 -14.56 -0.99
N LYS A 2 17.81 -14.60 -1.52
CA LYS A 2 18.44 -15.84 -2.02
C LYS A 2 19.06 -16.59 -0.83
N THR A 3 18.71 -17.86 -0.67
CA THR A 3 19.24 -18.78 0.36
C THR A 3 19.93 -19.97 -0.32
N SER A 4 20.62 -20.82 0.45
CA SER A 4 21.17 -22.08 -0.06
C SER A 4 20.11 -23.11 -0.50
N LYS A 5 18.81 -22.81 -0.27
CA LYS A 5 17.66 -23.65 -0.60
C LYS A 5 16.74 -23.05 -1.67
N GLY A 6 17.11 -21.92 -2.28
CA GLY A 6 16.31 -21.26 -3.32
C GLY A 6 16.10 -19.77 -3.06
N VAL A 7 15.06 -19.19 -3.65
CA VAL A 7 14.69 -17.79 -3.43
C VAL A 7 13.41 -17.72 -2.61
N ILE A 8 13.47 -17.07 -1.44
CA ILE A 8 12.27 -16.67 -0.71
C ILE A 8 11.71 -15.44 -1.43
N GLN A 9 10.55 -15.59 -2.04
CA GLN A 9 9.80 -14.48 -2.62
C GLN A 9 9.14 -13.72 -1.46
N GLY A 10 9.59 -12.48 -1.25
CA GLY A 10 8.99 -11.60 -0.26
C GLY A 10 7.74 -10.94 -0.82
N TYR A 11 6.81 -10.63 0.08
CA TYR A 11 5.69 -9.74 -0.19
C TYR A 11 5.86 -8.50 0.69
N CYS A 12 5.51 -7.34 0.16
CA CYS A 12 5.41 -6.10 0.90
C CYS A 12 3.94 -5.69 0.87
N SER A 13 3.34 -5.45 2.04
CA SER A 13 1.98 -4.93 2.12
C SER A 13 2.03 -3.54 2.72
N VAL A 14 1.26 -2.63 2.16
CA VAL A 14 1.18 -1.24 2.63
C VAL A 14 -0.29 -0.88 2.83
N ALA A 15 -0.57 -0.16 3.91
CA ALA A 15 -1.89 0.38 4.19
C ALA A 15 -1.79 1.90 4.42
N GLY A 16 -2.63 2.66 3.73
CA GLY A 16 -2.84 4.08 3.96
C GLY A 16 -4.07 4.27 4.84
N VAL A 17 -3.90 5.06 5.90
CA VAL A 17 -4.95 5.33 6.90
C VAL A 17 -5.25 6.82 6.99
N ASP A 18 -6.45 7.17 7.42
CA ASP A 18 -6.78 8.55 7.74
C ASP A 18 -6.02 9.03 8.99
N GLY A 19 -5.64 10.31 9.03
CA GLY A 19 -4.81 10.85 10.11
C GLY A 19 -5.53 10.97 11.46
N LYS A 20 -6.86 11.09 11.47
CA LYS A 20 -7.64 11.43 12.67
C LYS A 20 -8.15 10.20 13.42
N HIS A 21 -8.56 9.18 12.69
CA HIS A 21 -9.27 8.01 13.19
C HIS A 21 -8.57 6.68 12.83
N GLN A 22 -7.48 6.72 12.05
CA GLN A 22 -6.69 5.54 11.65
C GLN A 22 -7.51 4.47 10.90
N VAL A 23 -8.57 4.89 10.22
CA VAL A 23 -9.38 4.08 9.31
C VAL A 23 -8.58 3.82 8.05
N ILE A 24 -8.55 2.57 7.62
CA ILE A 24 -7.89 2.16 6.37
C ILE A 24 -8.66 2.73 5.18
N ILE A 25 -8.01 3.58 4.39
CA ILE A 25 -8.55 4.13 3.14
C ILE A 25 -8.15 3.22 1.97
N HIS A 26 -6.93 2.68 2.00
CA HIS A 26 -6.44 1.76 1.00
C HIS A 26 -5.44 0.79 1.60
N GLY A 27 -5.44 -0.46 1.13
CA GLY A 27 -4.44 -1.46 1.50
C GLY A 27 -4.17 -2.39 0.32
N GLU A 28 -2.90 -2.67 0.06
CA GLU A 28 -2.47 -3.52 -1.05
C GLU A 28 -1.29 -4.40 -0.64
N ALA A 29 -1.28 -5.62 -1.16
CA ALA A 29 -0.18 -6.57 -1.02
C ALA A 29 0.54 -6.73 -2.37
N TYR A 30 1.84 -6.50 -2.38
CA TYR A 30 2.67 -6.55 -3.57
C TYR A 30 3.48 -7.84 -3.63
N GLY A 31 3.54 -8.47 -4.81
CA GLY A 31 4.31 -9.71 -5.09
C GLY A 31 5.84 -9.58 -5.03
N SER A 32 6.32 -8.47 -4.46
CA SER A 32 7.72 -8.10 -4.29
C SER A 32 7.93 -7.64 -2.85
N GLY A 33 9.08 -8.00 -2.26
CA GLY A 33 9.46 -7.53 -0.93
C GLY A 33 10.03 -6.11 -0.90
N ALA A 34 10.14 -5.43 -2.06
CA ALA A 34 10.61 -4.06 -2.13
C ALA A 34 9.45 -3.07 -1.94
N GLU A 35 9.54 -2.23 -0.91
CA GLU A 35 8.55 -1.18 -0.62
C GLU A 35 8.66 0.04 -1.54
N ARG A 36 9.87 0.44 -1.95
CA ARG A 36 10.10 1.64 -2.79
C ARG A 36 9.15 1.87 -3.98
N PRO A 37 8.75 0.85 -4.78
CA PRO A 37 7.83 1.06 -5.89
C PRO A 37 6.36 1.31 -5.48
N THR A 38 5.99 1.15 -4.21
CA THR A 38 4.58 1.16 -3.77
C THR A 38 4.04 2.56 -3.51
N LEU A 39 4.89 3.56 -3.27
CA LEU A 39 4.45 4.90 -2.84
C LEU A 39 3.50 5.59 -3.83
N ILE A 40 3.90 5.69 -5.10
CA ILE A 40 3.08 6.39 -6.12
C ILE A 40 1.75 5.66 -6.36
N PRO A 41 1.72 4.33 -6.57
CA PRO A 41 0.46 3.59 -6.67
C PRO A 41 -0.46 3.77 -5.45
N MET A 42 0.10 3.73 -4.24
CA MET A 42 -0.67 3.90 -3.00
C MET A 42 -1.36 5.27 -2.94
N VAL A 43 -0.63 6.36 -3.24
CA VAL A 43 -1.21 7.72 -3.23
C VAL A 43 -2.32 7.84 -4.27
N GLN A 44 -2.10 7.35 -5.48
CA GLN A 44 -3.10 7.39 -6.55
C GLN A 44 -4.37 6.59 -6.21
N ALA A 45 -4.21 5.42 -5.57
CA ALA A 45 -5.34 4.61 -5.15
C ALA A 45 -6.13 5.30 -4.02
N ILE A 46 -5.44 5.90 -3.04
CA ILE A 46 -6.07 6.67 -1.97
C ILE A 46 -6.86 7.85 -2.55
N ASP A 47 -6.28 8.62 -3.47
CA ASP A 47 -6.96 9.74 -4.13
C ASP A 47 -8.23 9.28 -4.86
N ALA A 48 -8.15 8.16 -5.59
CA ALA A 48 -9.31 7.59 -6.28
C ALA A 48 -10.43 7.16 -5.32
N HIS A 49 -10.10 6.58 -4.16
CA HIS A 49 -11.09 6.21 -3.14
C HIS A 49 -11.74 7.45 -2.52
N CYS A 50 -10.95 8.48 -2.23
CA CYS A 50 -11.45 9.75 -1.70
C CYS A 50 -12.38 10.46 -2.68
N GLU A 51 -12.03 10.47 -3.98
CA GLU A 51 -12.89 11.01 -5.04
C GLU A 51 -14.22 10.26 -5.13
N TRP A 52 -14.17 8.92 -5.15
CA TRP A 52 -15.38 8.09 -5.23
C TRP A 52 -16.32 8.32 -4.03
N LEU A 53 -15.76 8.42 -2.82
CA LEU A 53 -16.50 8.68 -1.59
C LEU A 53 -16.93 10.15 -1.44
N LYS A 54 -16.41 11.07 -2.27
CA LYS A 54 -16.60 12.52 -2.14
C LYS A 54 -16.15 13.06 -0.78
N VAL A 55 -15.03 12.54 -0.27
CA VAL A 55 -14.42 12.96 1.00
C VAL A 55 -13.03 13.54 0.73
N SER A 56 -12.65 14.57 1.48
CA SER A 56 -11.29 15.10 1.43
C SER A 56 -10.39 14.34 2.42
N LEU A 57 -9.14 14.09 2.05
CA LEU A 57 -8.10 13.72 3.00
C LEU A 57 -7.97 14.83 4.05
N ALA A 58 -8.20 14.48 5.31
CA ALA A 58 -8.06 15.37 6.46
C ALA A 58 -6.77 15.05 7.22
#